data_AF-A0A2M8NTJ6-F1
#
_entry.id   AF-A0A2M8NTJ6-F1
#
_cell.length_a   1.000
_cell.length_b   1.000
_cell.length_c   1.000
_cell.angle_alpha   90.00
_cell.angle_beta   90.00
_cell.angle_gamma   90.00
#
_symmetry.space_group_name_H-M   'P 1'
#
loop_
_entity.id
_entity.type
_entity.pdbx_description
1 polymer ?
#
loop_
_entity_poly.entity_id
_entity_poly.type
_entity_poly.pdbx_seq_one_letter_code
_entity_poly.pdbx_strand_id
1 'polypeptide(L)'
;MATETNTPVHDTGNNNVTLGFALLGGLGITLMIIGASIGVIGKENADNTLVGLFILSGFLMLATAIGAWLAVVRPWEHFDDINKPLYHGHHHEDHHHEPSDELLTLDSGASVNALPETTEATH
;
A
#
# COMPACT_ATOMS: atom_id res chain seq x y z
N MET A 1 -18.95 -27.00 -3.88
CA MET A 1 -18.10 -26.60 -2.74
C MET A 1 -17.56 -25.22 -3.08
N ALA A 2 -17.94 -24.19 -2.34
CA ALA A 2 -17.51 -22.82 -2.62
C ALA A 2 -16.11 -22.60 -2.03
N THR A 3 -15.14 -22.28 -2.87
CA THR A 3 -13.79 -21.92 -2.46
C THR A 3 -13.85 -20.54 -1.80
N GLU A 4 -13.71 -20.48 -0.48
CA GLU A 4 -13.57 -19.22 0.24
C GLU A 4 -12.27 -18.55 -0.20
N THR A 5 -12.39 -17.53 -1.05
CA THR A 5 -11.28 -16.62 -1.38
C THR A 5 -10.90 -15.88 -0.09
N ASN A 6 -9.89 -16.38 0.61
CA ASN A 6 -9.22 -15.66 1.69
C ASN A 6 -8.47 -14.48 1.06
N THR A 7 -9.16 -13.35 0.89
CA THR A 7 -8.50 -12.09 0.59
C THR A 7 -7.67 -11.70 1.82
N PRO A 8 -6.34 -11.51 1.69
CA PRO A 8 -5.54 -11.03 2.80
C PRO A 8 -6.05 -9.64 3.20
N VAL A 9 -6.54 -9.53 4.44
CA VAL A 9 -6.98 -8.26 5.02
C VAL A 9 -5.74 -7.38 5.14
N HIS A 10 -5.71 -6.28 4.39
CA HIS A 10 -4.65 -5.29 4.45
C HIS A 10 -4.70 -4.59 5.82
N ASP A 11 -3.76 -4.93 6.72
CA ASP A 11 -3.59 -4.25 7.99
C ASP A 11 -3.01 -2.86 7.74
N THR A 12 -3.88 -1.85 7.80
CA THR A 12 -3.52 -0.45 7.61
C THR A 12 -2.89 0.19 8.85
N GLY A 13 -2.74 -0.55 9.95
CA GLY A 13 -2.33 0.00 11.25
C GLY A 13 -3.37 0.93 11.87
N ASN A 14 -4.57 1.00 11.29
CA ASN A 14 -5.65 1.89 11.71
C ASN A 14 -6.46 1.21 12.83
N ASN A 15 -5.98 1.36 14.06
CA ASN A 15 -6.60 0.79 15.26
C ASN A 15 -6.96 1.89 16.28
N ASN A 16 -7.81 1.56 17.24
CA ASN A 16 -8.29 2.50 18.26
C ASN A 16 -7.16 3.13 19.09
N VAL A 17 -6.02 2.43 19.22
CA VAL A 17 -4.85 2.90 19.96
C VAL A 17 -4.13 4.00 19.19
N THR A 18 -3.86 3.78 17.89
CA THR A 18 -3.29 4.78 16.99
C THR A 18 -4.18 6.01 16.89
N LEU A 19 -5.51 5.82 16.83
CA LEU A 19 -6.48 6.93 16.89
C LEU A 19 -6.36 7.71 18.21
N GLY A 20 -6.23 7.01 19.34
CA GLY A 20 -6.02 7.63 20.65
C GLY A 20 -4.77 8.51 20.69
N PHE A 21 -3.66 8.03 20.14
CA PHE A 21 -2.43 8.84 20.03
C PHE A 21 -2.60 10.05 19.11
N ALA A 22 -3.32 9.90 17.99
CA ALA A 22 -3.61 11.02 17.09
C ALA A 22 -4.46 12.11 17.77
N LEU A 23 -5.49 11.71 18.53
CA LEU A 23 -6.29 12.65 19.33
C LEU A 23 -5.48 13.30 20.45
N LEU A 24 -4.62 12.55 21.12
CA LEU A 24 -3.72 13.06 22.17
C LEU A 24 -2.76 14.11 21.60
N GLY A 25 -2.12 13.82 20.47
CA GLY A 25 -1.22 14.74 19.78
C GLY A 25 -1.95 15.98 19.24
N GLY A 26 -3.14 15.79 18.65
CA GLY A 26 -3.99 16.89 18.18
C GLY A 26 -4.47 17.82 19.30
N LEU A 27 -4.79 17.27 20.47
CA LEU A 27 -5.12 18.06 21.66
C LEU A 27 -3.92 18.86 22.14
N GLY A 28 -2.72 18.27 22.15
CA GLY A 28 -1.48 18.96 22.46
C GLY A 28 -1.24 20.17 21.55
N ILE A 29 -1.44 20.02 20.24
CA ILE A 29 -1.34 21.13 19.28
C ILE A 29 -2.40 22.20 19.56
N THR A 30 -3.63 21.80 19.87
CA THR A 30 -4.71 22.74 20.17
C THR A 30 -4.40 23.57 21.42
N LEU A 31 -3.83 22.96 22.48
CA LEU A 31 -3.38 23.68 23.67
C LEU A 31 -2.28 24.70 23.35
N MET A 32 -1.32 24.34 22.48
CA MET A 32 -0.28 25.28 22.05
C MET A 32 -0.87 26.47 21.28
N ILE A 33 -1.86 26.24 20.42
CA ILE A 33 -2.55 27.31 19.68
C ILE A 33 -3.30 28.23 20.64
N ILE A 34 -3.99 27.68 21.65
CA ILE A 34 -4.69 28.47 22.67
C ILE A 34 -3.68 29.32 23.46
N GLY A 35 -2.57 28.72 23.93
CA GLY A 35 -1.51 29.45 24.64
C GLY A 35 -0.92 30.58 23.79
N ALA A 36 -0.58 30.30 22.54
CA ALA A 36 -0.09 31.31 21.60
C ALA A 36 -1.10 32.44 21.37
N SER A 37 -2.38 32.11 21.23
CA SER A 37 -3.46 33.09 21.06
C SER A 37 -3.58 34.01 22.26
N ILE A 38 -3.52 33.47 23.48
CA ILE A 38 -3.54 34.26 24.72
C ILE A 38 -2.34 35.21 24.77
N GLY A 39 -1.15 34.73 24.41
CA GLY A 39 0.06 35.57 24.36
C GLY A 39 -0.06 36.73 23.37
N VAL A 40 -0.56 36.46 22.16
CA VAL A 40 -0.71 37.47 21.10
C VAL A 40 -1.79 38.49 21.43
N ILE A 41 -2.94 38.05 21.97
CA ILE A 41 -4.07 38.94 22.29
C ILE A 41 -3.78 39.74 23.56
N GLY A 42 -3.19 39.12 24.58
CA GLY A 42 -2.96 39.72 25.89
C GLY A 42 -1.86 40.78 25.93
N LYS A 43 -0.91 40.76 24.98
CA LYS A 43 0.22 41.71 24.89
C LYS A 43 0.89 41.94 26.26
N GLU A 44 0.81 43.18 26.79
CA GLU A 44 1.42 43.59 28.05
C GLU A 44 0.72 43.02 29.29
N ASN A 45 -0.54 42.59 29.16
CA ASN A 45 -1.32 41.98 30.23
C ASN A 45 -1.31 40.44 30.17
N ALA A 46 -0.58 39.85 29.23
CA ALA A 46 -0.50 38.40 29.10
C ALA A 46 0.31 37.81 30.25
N ASP A 47 -0.28 36.83 30.95
CA ASP A 47 0.46 36.03 31.94
C ASP A 47 1.39 35.06 31.20
N ASN A 48 2.68 35.41 31.18
CA ASN A 48 3.72 34.60 30.56
C ASN A 48 3.84 33.19 31.18
N THR A 49 3.51 33.04 32.46
CA THR A 49 3.53 31.73 33.15
C THR A 49 2.43 30.85 32.58
N LEU A 50 1.23 31.40 32.44
CA LEU A 50 0.09 30.69 31.88
C LEU A 50 0.33 30.34 30.40
N VAL A 51 0.79 31.29 29.59
CA VAL A 51 1.14 31.05 28.18
C VAL A 51 2.21 29.96 28.06
N GLY A 52 3.29 30.06 28.84
CA GLY A 52 4.36 29.07 28.88
C GLY A 52 3.86 27.68 29.29
N LEU A 53 2.95 27.61 30.26
CA LEU A 53 2.35 26.36 30.72
C LEU A 53 1.52 25.68 29.61
N PHE A 54 0.69 26.45 28.88
CA PHE A 54 -0.10 25.90 27.77
C PHE A 54 0.78 25.39 26.63
N ILE A 55 1.84 26.14 26.28
CA ILE A 55 2.76 25.71 25.23
C ILE A 55 3.57 24.48 25.66
N LEU A 56 4.15 24.50 26.87
CA LEU A 56 4.96 23.39 27.36
C LEU A 56 4.13 22.12 27.56
N SER A 57 2.94 22.24 28.17
CA SER A 57 2.04 21.09 28.35
C SER A 57 1.59 20.51 27.02
N GLY A 58 1.20 21.35 26.05
CA GLY A 58 0.85 20.91 24.71
C GLY A 58 2.01 20.24 23.97
N PHE A 59 3.23 20.76 24.12
CA PHE A 59 4.43 20.16 23.57
C PHE A 59 4.75 18.79 24.18
N LEU A 60 4.71 18.67 25.51
CA LEU A 60 4.94 17.39 26.20
C LEU A 60 3.88 16.35 25.80
N MET A 61 2.64 16.78 25.67
CA MET A 61 1.54 15.92 25.21
C MET A 61 1.74 15.45 23.76
N LEU A 62 2.18 16.33 22.87
CA LEU A 62 2.54 15.96 21.50
C LEU A 62 3.74 15.01 21.46
N ALA A 63 4.81 15.31 22.21
CA ALA A 63 6.01 14.49 22.26
C ALA A 63 5.72 13.09 22.80
N THR A 64 4.89 12.98 23.84
CA THR A 64 4.46 11.68 24.39
C THR A 64 3.57 10.92 23.42
N ALA A 65 2.65 11.59 22.70
CA ALA A 65 1.85 10.95 21.66
C ALA A 65 2.72 10.34 20.55
N ILE A 66 3.69 11.11 20.04
CA ILE A 66 4.62 10.64 18.99
C ILE A 66 5.50 9.50 19.53
N GLY A 67 6.07 9.67 20.72
CA GLY A 67 6.91 8.64 21.33
C GLY A 67 6.17 7.33 21.61
N ALA A 68 4.94 7.42 22.13
CA ALA A 68 4.08 6.25 22.35
C ALA A 68 3.71 5.58 21.03
N TRP A 69 3.38 6.36 20.00
CA TRP A 69 3.11 5.82 18.67
C TRP A 69 4.30 5.06 18.09
N LEU A 70 5.51 5.65 18.16
CA LEU A 70 6.74 4.98 17.72
C LEU A 70 6.97 3.68 18.50
N ALA A 71 6.77 3.68 19.81
CA ALA A 71 6.97 2.50 20.65
C ALA A 71 5.97 1.36 20.36
N VAL A 72 4.76 1.69 19.91
CA VAL A 72 3.69 0.73 19.58
C VAL A 72 3.81 0.22 18.14
N VAL A 73 3.89 1.13 17.17
CA VAL A 73 3.90 0.77 15.74
C VAL A 73 5.26 0.23 15.30
N ARG A 74 6.34 0.72 15.92
CA ARG A 74 7.73 0.33 15.62
C ARG A 74 7.97 0.13 14.13
N PRO A 75 7.80 1.19 13.32
CA PRO A 75 7.89 1.06 11.86
C PRO A 75 9.22 0.47 11.40
N TRP A 76 10.27 0.59 12.22
CA TRP A 76 11.58 0.03 11.93
C TRP A 76 11.69 -1.50 12.03
N GLU A 77 10.72 -2.19 12.64
CA GLU A 77 10.69 -3.66 12.68
C GLU A 77 10.05 -4.26 11.41
N HIS A 78 9.27 -3.47 10.65
CA HIS A 78 8.48 -3.92 9.51
C HIS A 78 9.05 -3.44 8.16
N PHE A 79 10.35 -3.14 8.09
CA PHE A 79 10.99 -2.85 6.82
C PHE A 79 10.95 -4.10 5.93
N ASP A 80 10.29 -3.97 4.79
CA ASP A 80 10.25 -4.98 3.74
C ASP A 80 11.68 -5.20 3.21
N ASP A 81 12.16 -6.43 3.28
CA ASP A 81 13.49 -6.80 2.78
C ASP A 81 13.47 -6.62 1.26
N ILE A 82 14.13 -5.56 0.77
CA ILE A 82 14.17 -5.22 -0.65
C ILE A 82 14.68 -6.37 -1.55
N ASN A 83 15.42 -7.33 -0.97
CA ASN A 83 15.94 -8.49 -1.70
C ASN A 83 14.94 -9.64 -1.80
N LYS A 84 13.79 -9.53 -1.12
CA LYS A 84 12.70 -10.49 -1.23
C LYS A 84 11.60 -9.83 -2.06
N PRO A 85 11.37 -10.28 -3.30
CA PRO A 85 10.24 -9.76 -4.06
C PRO A 85 8.97 -10.09 -3.31
N LEU A 86 8.21 -9.06 -2.92
CA LEU A 86 6.85 -9.25 -2.42
C LEU A 86 6.06 -9.90 -3.56
N TYR A 87 5.65 -11.15 -3.38
CA TYR A 87 4.84 -11.87 -4.36
C TYR A 87 3.46 -11.23 -4.44
N HIS A 88 3.29 -10.31 -5.38
CA HIS A 88 2.00 -9.74 -5.75
C HIS A 88 1.39 -10.70 -6.75
N GLY A 89 0.46 -11.54 -6.31
CA GLY A 89 -0.13 -12.62 -7.10
C GLY A 89 -0.71 -12.15 -8.44
N HIS A 90 0.12 -12.16 -9.46
CA HIS A 90 -0.27 -12.26 -10.85
C HIS A 90 0.29 -13.60 -11.34
N HIS A 91 -0.45 -14.67 -11.06
CA HIS A 91 -0.32 -15.90 -11.82
C HIS A 91 -0.71 -15.55 -13.25
N HIS A 92 0.28 -15.30 -14.12
CA HIS A 92 0.10 -15.63 -15.51
C HIS A 92 -0.01 -17.16 -15.52
N GLU A 93 -1.21 -17.67 -15.76
CA GLU A 93 -1.36 -19.04 -16.23
C GLU A 93 -0.68 -19.07 -17.59
N ASP A 94 0.62 -19.35 -17.59
CA ASP A 94 1.33 -19.75 -18.78
C ASP A 94 0.65 -21.02 -19.26
N HIS A 95 -0.23 -20.86 -20.26
CA HIS A 95 -0.73 -21.94 -21.09
C HIS A 95 0.46 -22.57 -21.82
N HIS A 96 1.25 -23.36 -21.11
CA HIS A 96 2.18 -24.30 -21.69
C HIS A 96 1.36 -25.41 -22.35
N HIS A 97 0.92 -25.18 -23.58
CA HIS A 97 0.68 -26.25 -24.53
C HIS A 97 2.04 -26.87 -24.83
N GLU A 98 2.34 -28.02 -24.22
CA GLU A 98 3.35 -28.92 -24.77
C GLU A 98 2.91 -29.28 -26.20
N PRO A 99 3.74 -29.08 -27.22
CA PRO A 99 3.43 -29.57 -28.55
C PRO A 99 3.44 -31.10 -28.47
N SER A 100 2.29 -31.74 -28.65
CA SER A 100 2.25 -33.18 -28.80
C SER A 100 2.97 -33.57 -30.10
N ASP A 101 3.93 -34.49 -29.98
CA ASP A 101 4.76 -35.02 -31.07
C ASP A 101 3.97 -35.77 -32.17
N GLU A 102 2.63 -35.78 -32.09
CA GLU A 102 1.75 -36.44 -33.06
C GLU A 102 1.58 -35.66 -34.38
N LEU A 103 1.98 -34.38 -34.44
CA LEU A 103 1.81 -33.54 -35.64
C LEU A 103 2.94 -33.69 -36.68
N LEU A 104 3.98 -34.49 -36.42
CA LEU A 104 5.15 -34.64 -37.31
C LEU A 104 5.21 -35.97 -38.08
N THR A 105 4.25 -36.87 -37.91
CA THR A 105 4.32 -38.23 -38.47
C THR A 105 3.18 -38.63 -39.42
N LEU A 106 2.29 -37.71 -39.82
CA LEU A 106 1.20 -38.01 -40.76
C LEU A 106 1.38 -37.43 -42.18
N ASP A 107 2.54 -36.86 -42.50
CA ASP A 107 2.91 -36.40 -43.86
C ASP A 107 3.88 -37.37 -44.58
N SER A 108 3.82 -38.67 -44.29
CA SER A 108 4.65 -39.67 -44.97
C SER A 108 3.83 -40.85 -45.46
N GLY A 109 3.09 -40.65 -46.56
CA GLY A 109 2.70 -41.77 -47.41
C GLY A 109 1.40 -41.63 -48.19
N ALA A 110 1.38 -40.82 -49.24
CA ALA A 110 0.64 -41.12 -50.47
C ALA A 110 0.99 -40.11 -51.57
N SER A 111 2.04 -40.43 -52.33
CA SER A 111 2.31 -39.83 -53.63
C SER A 111 1.22 -40.23 -54.63
N VAL A 112 0.50 -39.27 -55.24
CA VAL A 112 0.09 -39.36 -56.64
C VAL A 112 0.17 -37.98 -57.29
N ASN A 113 1.09 -37.88 -58.23
CA ASN A 113 1.27 -36.80 -59.19
C ASN A 113 -0.03 -36.34 -59.86
N ALA A 114 -0.21 -35.02 -59.98
CA ALA A 114 -0.40 -34.32 -61.26
C ALA A 114 -0.48 -32.80 -61.03
N LEU A 115 0.58 -32.09 -61.42
CA LEU A 115 0.50 -30.67 -61.83
C LEU A 115 0.07 -30.63 -63.32
N PRO A 116 -0.15 -29.45 -63.93
CA PRO A 116 -0.96 -28.29 -63.55
C PRO A 116 -1.92 -27.91 -64.71
N GLU A 117 -2.90 -27.01 -64.52
CA GLU A 117 -3.37 -26.19 -65.65
C GLU A 117 -3.85 -24.80 -65.24
N THR A 118 -3.28 -23.82 -65.92
CA THR A 118 -3.59 -22.38 -65.92
C THR A 118 -4.81 -22.09 -66.82
N THR A 119 -5.19 -20.81 -66.97
CA THR A 119 -6.13 -20.22 -67.99
C THR A 119 -7.59 -20.11 -67.49
N GLU A 120 -8.40 -19.04 -67.56
CA GLU A 120 -8.42 -17.62 -68.01
C GLU A 120 -9.71 -16.99 -67.37
N ALA A 121 -9.75 -15.73 -66.91
CA ALA A 121 -10.17 -14.49 -67.60
C ALA A 121 -11.55 -14.48 -68.34
N THR A 122 -12.36 -13.44 -68.02
CA THR A 122 -13.57 -12.91 -68.72
C THR A 122 -14.83 -13.78 -68.67
N HIS A 123 -16.04 -13.28 -68.39
CA HIS A 123 -16.74 -12.08 -68.87
C HIS A 123 -17.87 -11.68 -67.90
#